data_AF-A0A529XFX9-F1
#
_entry.id   AF-A0A529XFX9-F1
#
_cell.length_a   1.000
_cell.length_b   1.000
_cell.length_c   1.000
_cell.angle_alpha   90.00
_cell.angle_beta   90.00
_cell.angle_gamma   90.00
#
_symmetry.space_group_name_H-M   'P 1'
#
loop_
_entity.id
_entity.type
_entity.pdbx_description
1 polymer ?
#
loop_
_entity_poly.entity_id
_entity_poly.type
_entity_poly.pdbx_seq_one_letter_code
_entity_poly.pdbx_strand_id
1 'polypeptide(L)'
;AYPWRLSRQAALFAARPELGFCGALVDTLLHGRVLKGRLDPVFRLDLTVLSKFFTIFLHPTVVYNRKVISEADLHYDGNYRHAEDFDLFRRLAERYPAALMPESLLVYRLHPGSVTSRHSREMRRTHLKIVGENLERLGLAEDSTDLRAIGDRVCLETVRRISLL
;
A
#
# COMPACT_ATOMS: atom_id res chain seq x y z
N ALA A 1 -1.77 18.13 -4.49
CA ALA A 1 -0.35 17.74 -4.29
C ALA A 1 0.46 18.97 -3.96
N TYR A 2 1.64 18.82 -3.35
CA TYR A 2 2.56 19.96 -3.23
C TYR A 2 3.15 20.31 -4.61
N PRO A 3 3.36 21.60 -4.94
CA PRO A 3 3.85 22.03 -6.25
C PRO A 3 5.17 21.36 -6.67
N TRP A 4 6.05 21.09 -5.71
CA TRP A 4 7.38 20.50 -5.94
C TRP A 4 7.38 18.96 -6.04
N ARG A 5 6.23 18.30 -5.96
CA ARG A 5 6.15 16.84 -5.95
C ARG A 5 6.85 16.22 -7.16
N LEU A 6 6.45 16.61 -8.37
CA LEU A 6 6.96 15.97 -9.59
C LEU A 6 8.45 16.26 -9.78
N SER A 7 8.90 17.47 -9.48
CA SER A 7 10.33 17.81 -9.52
C SER A 7 11.15 16.98 -8.53
N ARG A 8 10.65 16.72 -7.31
CA ARG A 8 11.33 15.87 -6.32
C ARG A 8 11.41 14.42 -6.78
N GLN A 9 10.31 13.87 -7.29
CA GLN A 9 10.28 12.49 -7.79
C GLN A 9 11.14 12.31 -9.05
N ALA A 10 11.13 13.28 -9.96
CA ALA A 10 12.00 13.28 -11.14
C ALA A 10 13.48 13.36 -10.77
N ALA A 11 13.85 14.22 -9.80
CA ALA A 11 15.22 14.31 -9.30
C ALA A 11 15.70 12.99 -8.67
N LEU A 12 14.81 12.27 -7.98
CA LEU A 12 15.11 10.94 -7.46
C LEU A 12 15.45 9.96 -8.61
N PHE A 13 14.65 9.91 -9.67
CA PHE A 13 14.94 9.03 -10.82
C PHE A 13 16.19 9.45 -11.59
N ALA A 14 16.52 10.75 -11.62
CA ALA A 14 17.79 11.21 -12.20
C ALA A 14 19.00 10.73 -11.39
N ALA A 15 18.89 10.74 -10.06
CA ALA A 15 19.94 10.27 -9.16
C ALA A 15 20.02 8.73 -9.05
N ARG A 16 18.87 8.05 -9.22
CA ARG A 16 18.71 6.59 -9.16
C ARG A 16 17.97 6.08 -10.39
N PRO A 17 18.63 6.04 -11.56
CA PRO A 17 18.00 5.68 -12.82
C PRO A 17 17.54 4.21 -12.90
N GLU A 18 18.02 3.36 -11.99
CA GLU A 18 17.64 1.95 -11.86
C GLU A 18 16.25 1.73 -11.24
N LEU A 19 15.66 2.75 -10.60
CA LEU A 19 14.34 2.61 -9.99
C LEU A 19 13.24 2.44 -11.04
N GLY A 20 12.40 1.44 -10.84
CA GLY A 20 11.18 1.26 -11.64
C GLY A 20 10.03 2.17 -11.18
N PHE A 21 9.95 2.46 -9.88
CA PHE A 21 8.92 3.34 -9.33
C PHE A 21 9.31 3.92 -7.97
N CYS A 22 8.61 4.98 -7.58
CA CYS A 22 8.74 5.57 -6.26
C CYS A 22 7.37 6.00 -5.74
N GLY A 23 7.23 6.04 -4.42
CA GLY A 23 6.16 6.77 -3.74
C GLY A 23 6.74 7.77 -2.76
N ALA A 24 5.85 8.47 -2.07
CA ALA A 24 6.21 9.45 -1.06
C ALA A 24 5.23 9.40 0.11
N LEU A 25 5.62 10.02 1.23
CA LEU A 25 4.70 10.25 2.33
C LEU A 25 3.60 11.25 1.94
N VAL A 26 2.59 11.30 2.80
CA VAL A 26 1.51 12.28 2.73
C VAL A 26 1.37 13.01 4.06
N ASP A 27 1.00 14.26 3.99
CA ASP A 27 0.34 14.92 5.10
C ASP A 27 -1.15 14.57 5.06
N THR A 28 -1.79 14.49 6.21
CA THR A 28 -3.19 14.07 6.32
C THR A 28 -4.07 15.27 6.66
N LEU A 29 -5.05 15.57 5.81
CA LEU A 29 -6.11 16.53 6.11
C LEU A 29 -7.28 15.82 6.79
N LEU A 30 -7.52 16.15 8.05
CA LEU A 30 -8.58 15.59 8.88
C LEU A 30 -9.26 16.74 9.65
N HIS A 31 -10.59 16.86 9.52
CA HIS A 31 -11.39 17.89 10.19
C HIS A 31 -10.82 19.33 10.03
N GLY A 32 -10.36 19.67 8.82
CA GLY A 32 -9.79 20.99 8.51
C GLY A 32 -8.36 21.21 9.03
N ARG A 33 -7.74 20.22 9.69
CA ARG A 33 -6.36 20.29 10.19
C ARG A 33 -5.44 19.41 9.37
N VAL A 34 -4.23 19.91 9.10
CA VAL A 34 -3.17 19.16 8.41
C VAL A 34 -2.25 18.54 9.46
N LEU A 35 -2.19 17.22 9.49
CA LEU A 35 -1.26 16.44 10.29
C LEU A 35 -0.06 16.05 9.42
N LYS A 36 1.15 16.33 9.90
CA LYS A 36 2.37 16.01 9.15
C LYS A 36 2.62 14.51 9.11
N GLY A 37 2.90 14.02 7.91
CA GLY A 37 3.39 12.66 7.70
C GLY A 37 4.72 12.45 8.42
N ARG A 38 4.93 11.24 8.93
CA ARG A 38 6.20 10.80 9.52
C ARG A 38 6.55 9.44 8.96
N LEU A 39 7.81 9.26 8.56
CA LEU A 39 8.28 7.96 8.10
C LEU A 39 8.34 7.04 9.31
N ASP A 40 7.55 5.98 9.29
CA ASP A 40 7.71 4.90 10.26
C ASP A 40 9.09 4.23 10.05
N PRO A 41 9.90 4.04 11.10
CA PRO A 41 11.20 3.37 11.00
C PRO A 41 11.13 2.00 10.32
N VAL A 42 9.98 1.30 10.36
CA VAL A 42 9.78 0.03 9.66
C VAL A 42 10.06 0.15 8.17
N PHE A 43 9.75 1.29 7.53
CA PHE A 43 9.99 1.50 6.10
C PHE A 43 11.47 1.69 5.72
N ARG A 44 12.39 1.61 6.69
CA ARG A 44 13.83 1.47 6.43
C ARG A 44 14.25 0.02 6.20
N LEU A 45 13.38 -0.94 6.52
CA LEU A 45 13.56 -2.34 6.16
C LEU A 45 13.32 -2.53 4.65
N ASP A 46 13.58 -3.75 4.18
CA ASP A 46 13.44 -4.09 2.76
C ASP A 46 11.98 -3.92 2.29
N LEU A 47 11.77 -2.95 1.40
CA LEU A 47 10.46 -2.64 0.82
C LEU A 47 9.88 -3.83 0.05
N THR A 48 10.72 -4.67 -0.55
CA THR A 48 10.32 -5.90 -1.26
C THR A 48 9.73 -6.92 -0.29
N VAL A 49 10.28 -7.02 0.92
CA VAL A 49 9.77 -7.89 1.97
C VAL A 49 8.48 -7.29 2.53
N LEU A 50 8.51 -6.01 2.91
CA LEU A 50 7.35 -5.34 3.49
C LEU A 50 6.15 -5.32 2.54
N SER A 51 6.36 -5.17 1.23
CA SER A 51 5.29 -5.18 0.22
C SER A 51 4.53 -6.51 0.15
N LYS A 52 5.09 -7.61 0.67
CA LYS A 52 4.37 -8.91 0.74
C LYS A 52 3.30 -8.91 1.83
N PHE A 53 3.42 -8.01 2.81
CA PHE A 53 2.56 -7.98 3.99
C PHE A 53 1.72 -6.71 4.08
N PHE A 54 2.20 -5.58 3.55
CA PHE A 54 1.58 -4.28 3.73
C PHE A 54 1.52 -3.47 2.44
N THR A 55 0.49 -2.64 2.32
CA THR A 55 0.46 -1.58 1.30
C THR A 55 1.45 -0.48 1.69
N ILE A 56 2.68 -0.57 1.18
CA ILE A 56 3.77 0.36 1.53
C ILE A 56 3.72 1.69 0.77
N PHE A 57 3.04 1.73 -0.38
CA PHE A 57 2.89 2.94 -1.19
C PHE A 57 1.43 3.39 -1.20
N LEU A 58 1.18 4.65 -0.82
CA LEU A 58 -0.13 5.25 -1.05
C LEU A 58 -0.28 5.53 -2.54
N HIS A 59 -1.24 4.87 -3.18
CA HIS A 59 -1.50 4.97 -4.62
C HIS A 59 -1.34 6.37 -5.22
N PRO A 60 -1.97 7.44 -4.67
CA PRO A 60 -1.87 8.75 -5.29
C PRO A 60 -0.44 9.30 -5.31
N THR A 61 0.50 8.80 -4.51
CA THR A 61 1.90 9.26 -4.47
C THR A 61 2.81 8.56 -5.46
N VAL A 62 2.37 7.46 -6.08
CA VAL A 62 3.22 6.65 -6.94
C VAL A 62 3.51 7.32 -8.28
N VAL A 63 4.76 7.23 -8.72
CA VAL A 63 5.23 7.60 -10.06
C VAL A 63 6.12 6.48 -10.59
N TYR A 64 5.97 6.15 -11.86
CA TYR A 64 6.68 5.08 -12.55
C TYR A 64 7.76 5.63 -13.48
N ASN A 65 8.93 4.99 -13.49
CA ASN A 65 9.97 5.24 -14.47
C ASN A 65 9.77 4.32 -15.68
N ARG A 66 9.18 4.86 -16.75
CA ARG A 66 8.88 4.10 -17.99
C ARG A 66 10.12 3.59 -18.73
N LYS A 67 11.33 4.04 -18.39
CA LYS A 67 12.57 3.49 -18.95
C LYS A 67 12.96 2.15 -18.32
N VAL A 68 12.40 1.81 -17.16
CA VAL A 68 12.75 0.62 -16.37
C VAL A 68 11.57 -0.34 -16.30
N ILE A 69 10.38 0.15 -15.96
CA ILE A 69 9.21 -0.71 -15.79
C ILE A 69 8.59 -1.10 -17.14
N SER A 70 8.16 -2.34 -17.31
CA SER A 70 7.43 -2.77 -18.52
C SER A 70 5.97 -2.32 -18.48
N GLU A 71 5.38 -1.99 -19.63
CA GLU A 71 3.94 -1.69 -19.70
C GLU A 71 3.08 -2.93 -19.43
N ALA A 72 3.58 -4.11 -19.83
CA ALA A 72 2.89 -5.38 -19.59
C ALA A 72 2.68 -5.70 -18.10
N ASP A 73 3.47 -5.10 -17.21
CA ASP A 73 3.37 -5.32 -15.76
C ASP A 73 2.42 -4.34 -15.05
N LEU A 74 2.01 -3.27 -15.72
CA LEU A 74 1.16 -2.20 -15.20
C LEU A 74 -0.34 -2.51 -15.39
N HIS A 75 -0.79 -3.59 -14.78
CA HIS A 75 -2.20 -4.00 -14.81
C HIS A 75 -2.70 -4.37 -13.42
N TYR A 76 -3.98 -4.13 -13.18
CA TYR A 76 -4.69 -4.63 -12.00
C TYR A 76 -5.23 -6.03 -12.26
N ASP A 77 -5.22 -6.86 -11.22
CA ASP A 77 -5.92 -8.15 -11.23
C ASP A 77 -7.30 -7.98 -10.57
N GLY A 78 -8.36 -8.26 -11.35
CA GLY A 78 -9.75 -8.15 -10.91
C GLY A 78 -10.12 -9.11 -9.77
N ASN A 79 -9.31 -10.12 -9.47
CA ASN A 79 -9.47 -11.01 -8.33
C ASN A 79 -9.21 -10.35 -6.98
N TYR A 80 -8.61 -9.15 -6.98
CA TYR A 80 -8.24 -8.40 -5.77
C TYR A 80 -9.00 -7.09 -5.62
N ARG A 81 -10.31 -7.12 -5.89
CA ARG A 81 -11.19 -5.96 -5.75
C ARG A 81 -11.00 -5.26 -4.39
N HIS A 82 -10.91 -3.93 -4.44
CA HIS A 82 -10.62 -3.01 -3.33
C HIS A 82 -9.20 -3.09 -2.74
N ALA A 83 -8.34 -4.00 -3.19
CA ALA A 83 -6.93 -4.07 -2.83
C ALA A 83 -6.03 -4.19 -4.07
N GLU A 84 -6.48 -3.69 -5.22
CA GLU A 84 -5.82 -3.77 -6.51
C GLU A 84 -4.41 -3.15 -6.46
N ASP A 85 -4.28 -2.04 -5.74
CA ASP A 85 -3.01 -1.34 -5.53
C ASP A 85 -2.01 -2.15 -4.71
N PHE A 86 -2.50 -2.88 -3.71
CA PHE A 86 -1.65 -3.73 -2.88
C PHE A 86 -1.07 -4.86 -3.72
N ASP A 87 -1.92 -5.52 -4.52
CA ASP A 87 -1.49 -6.53 -5.48
C ASP A 87 -0.50 -6.00 -6.51
N LEU A 88 -0.78 -4.83 -7.09
CA LEU A 88 0.12 -4.23 -8.06
C LEU A 88 1.49 -3.95 -7.44
N PHE A 89 1.54 -3.24 -6.31
CA PHE A 89 2.81 -2.81 -5.73
C PHE A 89 3.64 -3.97 -5.18
N ARG A 90 3.02 -5.03 -4.65
CA ARG A 90 3.79 -6.22 -4.24
C ARG A 90 4.45 -6.90 -5.44
N ARG A 91 3.75 -7.04 -6.57
CA ARG A 91 4.30 -7.66 -7.79
C ARG A 91 5.39 -6.81 -8.42
N LEU A 92 5.20 -5.49 -8.41
CA LEU A 92 6.20 -4.56 -8.94
C LEU A 92 7.45 -4.50 -8.06
N ALA A 93 7.31 -4.47 -6.74
CA ALA A 93 8.45 -4.46 -5.82
C ALA A 93 9.31 -5.72 -5.92
N GLU A 94 8.72 -6.88 -6.27
CA GLU A 94 9.46 -8.12 -6.54
C GLU A 94 10.31 -8.06 -7.82
N ARG A 95 9.96 -7.20 -8.78
CA ARG A 95 10.59 -7.15 -10.11
C ARG A 95 11.45 -5.92 -10.34
N TYR A 96 11.15 -4.83 -9.65
CA TYR A 96 11.73 -3.53 -9.91
C TYR A 96 12.20 -2.87 -8.62
N PRO A 97 13.40 -2.28 -8.61
CA PRO A 97 13.84 -1.45 -7.50
C PRO A 97 12.85 -0.31 -7.23
N ALA A 98 12.49 -0.13 -5.96
CA ALA A 98 11.50 0.84 -5.52
C ALA A 98 12.07 1.78 -4.45
N ALA A 99 11.45 2.95 -4.28
CA ALA A 99 11.82 3.90 -3.23
C ALA A 99 10.59 4.53 -2.58
N LEU A 100 10.59 4.63 -1.25
CA LEU A 100 9.67 5.47 -0.51
C LEU A 100 10.39 6.74 -0.06
N MET A 101 9.97 7.90 -0.58
CA MET A 101 10.55 9.19 -0.19
C MET A 101 10.06 9.57 1.22
N PRO A 102 10.96 10.02 2.13
CA PRO A 102 10.60 10.41 3.49
C PRO A 102 9.90 11.78 3.56
N GLU A 103 9.85 12.52 2.45
CA GLU A 103 9.18 13.81 2.35
C GLU A 103 7.70 13.62 2.03
N SER A 104 6.82 14.37 2.71
CA SER A 104 5.41 14.46 2.31
C SER A 104 5.27 15.27 1.03
N LEU A 105 4.77 14.65 -0.05
CA LEU A 105 4.59 15.30 -1.37
C LEU A 105 3.11 15.55 -1.75
N LEU A 106 2.19 15.20 -0.85
CA LEU A 106 0.75 15.33 -1.04
C LEU A 106 0.06 15.58 0.30
N VAL A 107 -1.03 16.34 0.28
CA VAL A 107 -2.01 16.35 1.38
C VAL A 107 -3.15 15.41 1.02
N TYR A 108 -3.29 14.31 1.75
CA TYR A 108 -4.35 13.31 1.57
C TYR A 108 -5.54 13.61 2.48
N ARG A 109 -6.74 13.73 1.91
CA ARG A 109 -7.97 14.05 2.66
C ARG A 109 -8.63 12.78 3.15
N LEU A 110 -8.81 12.66 4.47
CA LEU A 110 -9.64 11.62 5.06
C LEU A 110 -11.08 12.11 5.18
N HIS A 111 -12.02 11.34 4.63
CA HIS A 111 -13.45 11.61 4.77
C HIS A 111 -14.28 10.30 4.67
N PRO A 112 -15.48 10.25 5.27
CA PRO A 112 -16.32 9.03 5.32
C PRO A 112 -16.79 8.52 3.96
N GLY A 113 -16.77 9.37 2.94
CA GLY A 113 -17.13 9.01 1.57
C GLY A 113 -16.01 8.34 0.77
N SER A 114 -14.80 8.21 1.34
CA SER A 114 -13.68 7.59 0.64
C SER A 114 -13.94 6.10 0.36
N VAL A 115 -13.32 5.56 -0.69
CA VAL A 115 -13.40 4.13 -1.02
C VAL A 115 -12.98 3.28 0.18
N THR A 116 -11.90 3.67 0.86
CA THR A 116 -11.42 2.99 2.07
C THR A 116 -12.43 2.98 3.20
N SER A 117 -13.14 4.08 3.42
CA SER A 117 -14.19 4.13 4.45
C SER A 117 -15.39 3.27 4.08
N ARG A 118 -15.79 3.27 2.81
CA ARG A 118 -16.99 2.56 2.32
C ARG A 118 -16.80 1.05 2.18
N HIS A 119 -15.60 0.61 1.82
CA HIS A 119 -15.29 -0.78 1.48
C HIS A 119 -14.25 -1.40 2.41
N SER A 120 -14.12 -0.87 3.63
CA SER A 120 -13.10 -1.31 4.60
C SER A 120 -13.14 -2.82 4.90
N ARG A 121 -14.34 -3.42 4.89
CA ARG A 121 -14.51 -4.87 5.10
C ARG A 121 -13.93 -5.66 3.93
N GLU A 122 -14.31 -5.32 2.71
CA GLU A 122 -13.83 -5.95 1.49
C GLU A 122 -12.32 -5.76 1.33
N MET A 123 -11.81 -4.54 1.58
CA MET A 123 -10.38 -4.25 1.57
C MET A 123 -9.59 -5.17 2.51
N ARG A 124 -10.04 -5.30 3.77
CA ARG A 124 -9.38 -6.15 4.77
C ARG A 124 -9.43 -7.62 4.37
N ARG A 125 -10.57 -8.09 3.87
CA ARG A 125 -10.72 -9.47 3.37
C ARG A 125 -9.73 -9.77 2.25
N THR A 126 -9.70 -8.92 1.23
CA THR A 126 -8.80 -9.07 0.08
C THR A 126 -7.33 -8.94 0.48
N HIS A 127 -7.02 -8.01 1.38
CA HIS A 127 -5.67 -7.85 1.92
C HIS A 127 -5.18 -9.13 2.62
N LEU A 128 -5.98 -9.68 3.54
CA LEU A 128 -5.61 -10.91 4.25
C LEU A 128 -5.57 -12.14 3.33
N LYS A 129 -6.40 -12.18 2.29
CA LYS A 129 -6.29 -13.18 1.22
C LYS A 129 -4.90 -13.11 0.55
N ILE A 130 -4.48 -11.93 0.11
CA ILE A 130 -3.15 -11.74 -0.52
C ILE A 130 -2.01 -12.12 0.44
N VAL A 131 -2.09 -11.70 1.71
CA VAL A 131 -1.08 -12.07 2.71
C VAL A 131 -1.01 -13.58 2.91
N GLY A 132 -2.16 -14.26 3.01
CA GLY A 132 -2.22 -15.72 3.11
C GLY A 132 -1.58 -16.42 1.92
N GLU A 133 -1.91 -16.00 0.69
CA GLU A 133 -1.31 -16.51 -0.54
C GLU A 133 0.22 -16.29 -0.58
N ASN A 134 0.70 -15.16 -0.05
CA ASN A 134 2.14 -14.89 0.05
C ASN A 134 2.83 -15.80 1.07
N LEU A 135 2.22 -16.03 2.23
CA LEU A 135 2.77 -16.92 3.26
C LEU A 135 2.89 -18.36 2.74
N GLU A 136 1.84 -18.86 2.07
CA GLU A 136 1.83 -20.17 1.45
C GLU A 136 2.92 -20.29 0.37
N ARG A 137 3.03 -19.30 -0.52
CA ARG A 137 4.06 -19.29 -1.59
C ARG A 137 5.49 -19.26 -1.05
N LEU A 138 5.71 -18.60 0.09
CA LEU A 138 7.02 -18.52 0.74
C LEU A 138 7.35 -19.74 1.60
N GLY A 139 6.43 -20.70 1.76
CA GLY A 139 6.60 -21.84 2.66
C GLY A 139 6.59 -21.45 4.15
N LEU A 140 6.01 -20.29 4.48
CA LEU A 140 5.87 -19.81 5.87
C LEU A 140 4.56 -20.29 6.53
N ALA A 141 3.65 -20.85 5.75
CA ALA A 141 2.43 -21.51 6.22
C ALA A 141 2.06 -22.64 5.26
N GLU A 142 1.60 -23.77 5.79
CA GLU A 142 1.03 -24.86 4.97
C GLU A 142 -0.37 -24.51 4.46
N ASP A 143 -1.15 -23.81 5.29
CA ASP A 143 -2.47 -23.27 4.96
C ASP A 143 -2.68 -21.94 5.71
N SER A 144 -3.37 -20.99 5.06
CA SER A 144 -3.76 -19.69 5.63
C SER A 144 -5.28 -19.52 5.82
N THR A 145 -6.05 -20.61 5.86
CA THR A 145 -7.51 -20.60 6.12
C THR A 145 -7.89 -19.77 7.35
N ASP A 146 -7.18 -19.91 8.47
CA ASP A 146 -7.49 -19.14 9.68
C ASP A 146 -7.27 -17.63 9.49
N LEU A 147 -6.21 -17.24 8.77
CA LEU A 147 -5.94 -15.84 8.45
C LEU A 147 -7.04 -15.26 7.55
N ARG A 148 -7.49 -16.03 6.56
CA ARG A 148 -8.62 -15.66 5.68
C ARG A 148 -9.91 -15.54 6.49
N ALA A 149 -10.15 -16.46 7.42
CA ALA A 149 -11.32 -16.44 8.31
C ALA A 149 -11.35 -15.20 9.21
N ILE A 150 -10.20 -14.70 9.68
CA ILE A 150 -10.11 -13.41 10.39
C ILE A 150 -10.63 -12.27 9.50
N GLY A 151 -10.22 -12.24 8.23
CA GLY A 151 -10.71 -11.30 7.23
C GLY A 151 -12.22 -11.29 7.08
N ASP A 152 -12.85 -12.46 7.15
CA ASP A 152 -14.29 -12.59 7.00
C ASP A 152 -15.07 -12.25 8.28
N ARG A 153 -14.55 -12.68 9.43
CA ARG A 153 -15.26 -12.68 10.72
C ARG A 153 -15.05 -11.41 11.55
N VAL A 154 -13.86 -10.81 11.54
CA VAL A 154 -13.54 -9.70 12.46
C VAL A 154 -14.03 -8.36 11.93
N CYS A 155 -15.21 -7.90 12.35
CA CYS A 155 -15.74 -6.59 12.00
C CYS A 155 -15.98 -5.72 13.26
N LEU A 156 -16.41 -4.47 13.05
CA LEU A 156 -16.77 -3.56 14.15
C LEU A 156 -17.78 -4.19 15.12
N GLU A 157 -18.75 -4.95 14.61
CA GLU A 157 -19.75 -5.63 15.42
C GLU A 157 -19.13 -6.72 16.30
N THR A 158 -18.31 -7.61 15.73
CA THR A 158 -17.67 -8.67 16.51
C THR A 158 -16.67 -8.13 17.53
N VAL A 159 -15.97 -7.04 17.21
CA VAL A 159 -15.07 -6.38 18.16
C VAL A 159 -15.86 -5.75 19.31
N ARG A 160 -16.96 -5.05 19.01
CA ARG A 160 -17.85 -4.48 20.04
C ARG A 160 -18.44 -5.54 20.95
N ARG A 161 -18.85 -6.68 20.41
CA ARG A 161 -19.37 -7.81 21.20
C ARG A 161 -18.34 -8.30 22.21
N ILE A 162 -17.08 -8.40 21.81
CA ILE A 162 -16.00 -8.85 22.71
C ILE A 162 -15.67 -7.78 23.76
N SER A 163 -15.72 -6.48 23.44
CA SER A 163 -15.45 -5.41 24.41
C SER A 163 -16.48 -5.29 25.55
N LEU A 164 -17.57 -6.03 25.47
CA LEU A 164 -18.63 -6.08 26.48
C LEU A 164 -18.59 -7.38 27.32
N LEU A 165 -17.63 -8.27 27.04
CA LEU A 165 -17.31 -9.46 27.85
C LEU A 165 -16.25 -9.12 28.89
#